data_AF-A0A936WHQ9-F1
#
_entry.id   AF-A0A936WHQ9-F1
#
_cell.length_a   1.000
_cell.length_b   1.000
_cell.length_c   1.000
_cell.angle_alpha   90.00
_cell.angle_beta   90.00
_cell.angle_gamma   90.00
#
_symmetry.space_group_name_H-M   'P 1'
#
loop_
_entity.id
_entity.type
_entity.pdbx_description
1 polymer ?
#
loop_
_entity_poly.entity_id
_entity_poly.type
_entity_poly.pdbx_seq_one_letter_code
_entity_poly.pdbx_strand_id
1 'polypeptide(L)'
;MTTERSDDLTAKNNNNHLPEQPKTIVFVETLDLRTLFYLILHKDQIERVYVFRASRWKGLNNFLHFIRLLKTVPVPIRIYLADVRDAEGRCIYPSVFSDASGLSEVVRQTEFDKNEMVERACLLMGNRQAVMLFLEKLIYQDIFEVLSKAHMAKWYFTNVLQFPRARCVLLVPNRLWWSHVSGYTTSVGVHLIRVGSADHRSIWPFISLRLVRGLAHGMREGLRAVFKASGRPGSSPKIIESPTQQTKIATDYLGTPVSFDEKKRSTFLWMINSGLQEERVSLFRSDQTFSMSDEELMLLKNKRIQLINLSKEANVKSAIRVLLDRGVWVLLMELIRGVFTGGYKKFRTNVFCFEMLLRYSIYFTFWRNLFQRYGIRMLMTSSYFDPFHIPKHCAVKSNKGISLSYQWSNLEINVKTISICCDMYFGFSEMYKRTLYENGSLMGAFLPTGYITDYGIKSVKENAAKLRSTLTKNGANFILCF
;
A
#
# COMPACT_ATOMS: atom_id res chain seq x y z
N MET A 1 -0.09 90.97 22.11
CA MET A 1 0.29 90.37 23.40
C MET A 1 -0.97 90.12 24.19
N THR A 2 -1.51 88.91 24.05
CA THR A 2 -2.62 88.38 24.84
C THR A 2 -2.42 86.87 24.86
N THR A 3 -2.07 86.40 26.04
CA THR A 3 -1.91 85.00 26.43
C THR A 3 -3.28 84.36 26.58
N GLU A 4 -3.54 83.28 25.83
CA GLU A 4 -4.50 82.27 26.24
C GLU A 4 -3.86 80.89 26.11
N ARG A 5 -3.83 80.25 27.27
CA ARG A 5 -3.31 78.93 27.59
C ARG A 5 -4.57 78.09 27.80
N SER A 6 -4.89 77.17 26.91
CA SER A 6 -5.86 76.11 27.21
C SER A 6 -5.21 74.76 26.99
N ASP A 7 -5.00 74.08 28.10
CA ASP A 7 -4.62 72.69 28.20
C ASP A 7 -5.63 71.82 27.46
N ASP A 8 -5.16 70.99 26.52
CA ASP A 8 -5.93 69.85 26.02
C ASP A 8 -5.03 68.61 25.99
N LEU A 9 -4.73 68.12 27.18
CA LEU A 9 -4.13 66.81 27.44
C LEU A 9 -5.21 65.72 27.28
N THR A 10 -5.64 65.47 26.05
CA THR A 10 -6.27 64.19 25.71
C THR A 10 -5.17 63.19 25.32
N ALA A 11 -4.65 62.52 26.35
CA ALA A 11 -3.90 61.28 26.18
C ALA A 11 -4.81 60.27 25.46
N LYS A 12 -4.74 60.23 24.13
CA LYS A 12 -5.27 59.14 23.32
C LYS A 12 -4.60 57.87 23.79
N ASN A 13 -5.34 57.13 24.62
CA ASN A 13 -5.07 55.76 24.98
C ASN A 13 -5.21 54.92 23.70
N ASN A 14 -4.17 54.96 22.86
CA ASN A 14 -3.96 54.02 21.77
C ASN A 14 -3.74 52.65 22.43
N ASN A 15 -4.83 52.03 22.87
CA ASN A 15 -4.87 50.62 23.14
C ASN A 15 -4.40 49.94 21.86
N ASN A 16 -3.12 49.57 21.85
CA ASN A 16 -2.53 48.68 20.87
C ASN A 16 -3.32 47.37 20.94
N HIS A 17 -4.46 47.32 20.25
CA HIS A 17 -5.17 46.09 19.96
C HIS A 17 -4.22 45.28 19.10
N LEU A 18 -3.40 44.46 19.77
CA LEU A 18 -2.63 43.42 19.11
C LEU A 18 -3.62 42.66 18.22
N PRO A 19 -3.36 42.57 16.90
CA PRO A 19 -4.28 41.95 15.98
C PRO A 19 -4.64 40.56 16.51
N GLU A 20 -5.94 40.29 16.70
CA GLU A 20 -6.41 38.99 17.18
C GLU A 20 -5.77 37.90 16.32
N GLN A 21 -5.00 37.00 16.96
CA GLN A 21 -4.39 35.91 16.24
C GLN A 21 -5.51 35.07 15.60
N PRO A 22 -5.39 34.74 14.30
CA PRO A 22 -6.43 33.99 13.62
C PRO A 22 -6.60 32.62 14.29
N LYS A 23 -7.84 32.31 14.65
CA LYS A 23 -8.23 31.03 15.25
C LYS A 23 -7.82 29.86 14.35
N THR A 24 -7.46 28.72 14.94
CA THR A 24 -7.05 27.52 14.17
C THR A 24 -8.10 26.42 14.24
N ILE A 25 -8.49 25.88 13.08
CA ILE A 25 -9.32 24.67 12.97
C ILE A 25 -8.42 23.50 12.59
N VAL A 26 -8.38 22.48 13.45
CA VAL A 26 -7.47 21.35 13.31
C VAL A 26 -8.21 20.11 12.83
N PHE A 27 -7.69 19.47 11.79
CA PHE A 27 -8.10 18.16 11.31
C PHE A 27 -7.03 17.13 11.68
N VAL A 28 -7.46 15.96 12.14
CA VAL A 28 -6.61 14.82 12.49
C VAL A 28 -7.13 13.55 11.84
N GLU A 29 -6.24 12.68 11.38
CA GLU A 29 -6.65 11.36 10.90
C GLU A 29 -7.24 10.51 12.03
N THR A 30 -6.44 10.30 13.07
CA THR A 30 -6.75 9.48 14.24
C THR A 30 -6.28 10.19 15.48
N LEU A 31 -7.06 10.13 16.55
CA LEU A 31 -6.60 10.60 17.87
C LEU A 31 -5.79 9.51 18.56
N ASP A 32 -4.50 9.76 18.60
CA ASP A 32 -3.50 9.00 19.33
C ASP A 32 -2.76 9.92 20.32
N LEU A 33 -1.90 9.35 21.17
CA LEU A 33 -1.15 10.12 22.19
C LEU A 33 -0.34 11.29 21.63
N ARG A 34 0.19 11.21 20.39
CA ARG A 34 1.04 12.26 19.81
C ARG A 34 0.19 13.43 19.33
N THR A 35 -0.88 13.13 18.59
CA THR A 35 -1.87 14.14 18.21
C THR A 35 -2.48 14.77 19.45
N LEU A 36 -2.81 13.98 20.47
CA LEU A 36 -3.38 14.46 21.71
C LEU A 36 -2.42 15.39 22.45
N PHE A 37 -1.15 15.01 22.56
CA PHE A 37 -0.12 15.85 23.17
C PHE A 37 0.01 17.19 22.43
N TYR A 38 0.03 17.16 21.08
CA TYR A 38 0.02 18.38 20.28
C TYR A 38 -1.21 19.26 20.57
N LEU A 39 -2.40 18.67 20.62
CA LEU A 39 -3.65 19.39 20.90
C LEU A 39 -3.65 20.01 22.31
N ILE A 40 -3.09 19.33 23.31
CA ILE A 40 -2.97 19.86 24.68
C ILE A 40 -1.98 21.04 24.72
N LEU A 41 -0.81 20.90 24.09
CA LEU A 41 0.20 21.95 24.06
C LEU A 41 -0.25 23.23 23.35
N HIS A 42 -1.14 23.12 22.37
CA HIS A 42 -1.61 24.24 21.54
C HIS A 42 -3.09 24.58 21.80
N LYS A 43 -3.66 24.14 22.94
CA LYS A 43 -5.09 24.20 23.20
C LYS A 43 -5.69 25.61 23.10
N ASP A 44 -4.90 26.65 23.42
CA ASP A 44 -5.36 28.04 23.42
C ASP A 44 -5.46 28.64 22.00
N GLN A 45 -4.68 28.12 21.05
CA GLN A 45 -4.69 28.53 19.65
C GLN A 45 -5.74 27.77 18.82
N ILE A 46 -6.20 26.63 19.33
CA ILE A 46 -7.12 25.73 18.65
C ILE A 46 -8.55 26.11 19.01
N GLU A 47 -9.39 26.31 18.00
CA GLU A 47 -10.81 26.61 18.20
C GLU A 47 -11.66 25.34 18.15
N ARG A 48 -11.39 24.45 17.19
CA ARG A 48 -12.10 23.17 17.04
C ARG A 48 -11.18 22.09 16.49
N VAL A 49 -11.51 20.85 16.81
CA VAL A 49 -10.80 19.64 16.35
C VAL A 49 -11.76 18.71 15.63
N TYR A 50 -11.41 18.29 14.42
CA TYR A 50 -12.17 17.36 13.59
C TYR A 50 -11.36 16.09 13.30
N VAL A 51 -12.01 14.92 13.30
CA VAL A 51 -11.34 13.61 13.18
C VAL A 51 -11.92 12.79 12.03
N PHE A 52 -11.07 12.33 11.11
CA PHE A 52 -11.50 11.49 9.98
C PHE A 52 -11.90 10.06 10.40
N ARG A 53 -11.18 9.47 11.35
CA ARG A 53 -11.49 8.12 11.88
C ARG A 53 -11.88 8.21 13.34
N ALA A 54 -13.06 7.69 13.67
CA ALA A 54 -13.54 7.63 15.04
C ALA A 54 -12.48 6.99 15.96
N SER A 55 -12.09 7.70 17.01
CA SER A 55 -11.14 7.16 17.98
C SER A 55 -11.81 6.09 18.83
N ARG A 56 -11.08 5.01 19.12
CA ARG A 56 -11.46 4.02 20.15
C ARG A 56 -11.53 4.63 21.56
N TRP A 57 -11.06 5.87 21.72
CA TRP A 57 -10.84 6.55 23.00
C TRP A 57 -11.88 7.64 23.28
N LYS A 58 -13.13 7.47 22.85
CA LYS A 58 -14.19 8.48 23.05
C LYS A 58 -14.34 8.87 24.54
N GLY A 59 -14.25 7.90 25.45
CA GLY A 59 -14.29 8.14 26.90
C GLY A 59 -13.11 8.98 27.39
N LEU A 60 -11.89 8.68 26.96
CA LEU A 60 -10.70 9.46 27.34
C LEU A 60 -10.80 10.89 26.82
N ASN A 61 -11.25 11.12 25.58
CA ASN A 61 -11.39 12.47 25.03
C ASN A 61 -12.38 13.33 25.83
N ASN A 62 -13.51 12.74 26.23
CA ASN A 62 -14.49 13.41 27.08
C ASN A 62 -13.90 13.72 28.46
N PHE A 63 -13.15 12.78 29.04
CA PHE A 63 -12.45 12.98 30.31
C PHE A 63 -11.41 14.11 30.22
N LEU A 64 -10.58 14.13 29.17
CA LEU A 64 -9.56 15.17 28.97
C LEU A 64 -10.17 16.57 28.75
N HIS A 65 -11.33 16.63 28.11
CA HIS A 65 -12.10 17.87 28.01
C HIS A 65 -12.68 18.28 29.37
N PHE A 66 -13.23 17.32 30.13
CA PHE A 66 -13.76 17.55 31.49
C PHE A 66 -12.71 18.13 32.44
N ILE A 67 -11.47 17.63 32.40
CA ILE A 67 -10.35 18.18 33.18
C ILE A 67 -9.65 19.39 32.53
N ARG A 68 -10.25 19.99 31.48
CA ARG A 68 -9.77 21.20 30.78
C ARG A 68 -8.36 21.08 30.16
N LEU A 69 -7.90 19.86 29.88
CA LEU A 69 -6.69 19.63 29.07
C LEU A 69 -6.96 19.82 27.58
N LEU A 70 -8.17 19.52 27.12
CA LEU A 70 -8.63 19.85 25.77
C LEU A 70 -9.69 20.96 25.83
N LYS A 71 -9.51 22.01 25.01
CA LYS A 71 -10.47 23.12 24.90
C LYS A 71 -11.79 22.67 24.28
N THR A 72 -11.76 21.71 23.34
CA THR A 72 -12.96 21.18 22.67
C THR A 72 -12.93 19.67 22.55
N VAL A 73 -14.10 19.04 22.62
CA VAL A 73 -14.26 17.62 22.27
C VAL A 73 -14.07 17.44 20.76
N PRO A 74 -13.16 16.55 20.32
CA PRO A 74 -12.97 16.29 18.89
C PRO A 74 -14.23 15.73 18.22
N VAL A 75 -14.57 16.27 17.05
CA VAL A 75 -15.79 15.94 16.31
C VAL A 75 -15.47 15.00 15.13
N PRO A 76 -16.06 13.80 15.04
CA PRO A 76 -15.85 12.92 13.89
C PRO A 76 -16.51 13.51 12.64
N ILE A 77 -15.80 13.47 11.51
CA ILE A 77 -16.34 13.85 10.20
C ILE A 77 -16.64 12.61 9.36
N ARG A 78 -17.79 12.64 8.67
CA ARG A 78 -18.20 11.61 7.72
C ARG A 78 -18.21 12.24 6.33
N ILE A 79 -17.03 12.27 5.72
CA ILE A 79 -16.83 12.74 4.36
C ILE A 79 -15.94 11.74 3.64
N TYR A 80 -16.29 11.43 2.40
CA TYR A 80 -15.47 10.64 1.51
C TYR A 80 -14.86 11.54 0.44
N LEU A 81 -13.71 11.15 -0.10
CA LEU A 81 -13.09 11.91 -1.18
C LEU A 81 -14.01 12.04 -2.41
N ALA A 82 -14.86 11.04 -2.63
CA ALA A 82 -15.89 11.03 -3.67
C ALA A 82 -17.01 12.06 -3.46
N ASP A 83 -17.11 12.69 -2.29
CA ASP A 83 -18.06 13.78 -2.00
C ASP A 83 -17.45 15.17 -2.26
N VAL A 84 -16.12 15.24 -2.37
CA VAL A 84 -15.41 16.51 -2.53
C VAL A 84 -15.54 16.99 -3.96
N ARG A 85 -15.87 18.28 -4.11
CA ARG A 85 -16.01 18.96 -5.41
C ARG A 85 -15.08 20.17 -5.50
N ASP A 86 -14.60 20.46 -6.71
CA ASP A 86 -13.92 21.71 -7.03
C ASP A 86 -14.91 22.88 -7.17
N ALA A 87 -14.40 24.07 -7.53
CA ALA A 87 -15.22 25.26 -7.72
C ALA A 87 -16.23 25.11 -8.88
N GLU A 88 -15.94 24.24 -9.86
CA GLU A 88 -16.81 23.94 -11.00
C GLU A 88 -17.79 22.80 -10.71
N GLY A 89 -17.80 22.25 -9.49
CA GLY A 89 -18.69 21.15 -9.11
C GLY A 89 -18.25 19.77 -9.63
N ARG A 90 -17.01 19.61 -10.11
CA ARG A 90 -16.43 18.34 -10.57
C ARG A 90 -15.80 17.58 -9.41
N CYS A 91 -15.77 16.24 -9.53
CA CYS A 91 -15.11 15.39 -8.55
C CYS A 91 -13.59 15.57 -8.63
N ILE A 92 -12.95 15.89 -7.50
CA ILE A 92 -11.49 16.08 -7.44
C ILE A 92 -10.70 14.77 -7.41
N TYR A 93 -11.38 13.63 -7.31
CA TYR A 93 -10.75 12.32 -7.15
C TYR A 93 -9.66 12.03 -8.21
N PRO A 94 -9.87 12.33 -9.52
CA PRO A 94 -8.83 12.13 -10.54
C PRO A 94 -7.61 13.05 -10.39
N SER A 95 -7.79 14.31 -9.95
CA SER A 95 -6.66 15.24 -9.79
C SER A 95 -5.78 14.84 -8.61
N VAL A 96 -6.39 14.45 -7.48
CA VAL A 96 -5.65 13.95 -6.31
C VAL A 96 -4.77 12.75 -6.66
N PHE A 97 -5.27 11.88 -7.53
CA PHE A 97 -4.53 10.73 -8.05
C PHE A 97 -3.35 11.11 -8.95
N SER A 98 -3.56 12.04 -9.87
CA SER A 98 -2.49 12.58 -10.72
C SER A 98 -1.41 13.26 -9.88
N ASP A 99 -1.81 14.11 -8.93
CA ASP A 99 -0.91 14.84 -8.03
C ASP A 99 -0.11 13.89 -7.12
N ALA A 100 -0.76 12.86 -6.58
CA ALA A 100 -0.08 11.84 -5.78
C ALA A 100 0.96 11.07 -6.61
N SER A 101 0.66 10.78 -7.88
CA SER A 101 1.59 10.10 -8.80
C SER A 101 2.80 10.98 -9.11
N GLY A 102 2.57 12.27 -9.39
CA GLY A 102 3.65 13.23 -9.63
C GLY A 102 4.56 13.39 -8.42
N LEU A 103 3.97 13.55 -7.22
CA LEU A 103 4.76 13.69 -5.99
C LEU A 103 5.49 12.40 -5.61
N SER A 104 4.92 11.21 -5.84
CA SER A 104 5.61 9.95 -5.57
C SER A 104 6.82 9.76 -6.49
N GLU A 105 6.70 10.17 -7.76
CA GLU A 105 7.80 10.14 -8.73
C GLU A 105 8.92 11.10 -8.31
N VAL A 106 8.59 12.31 -7.86
CA VAL A 106 9.58 13.26 -7.31
C VAL A 106 10.32 12.64 -6.12
N VAL A 107 9.61 12.04 -5.17
CA VAL A 107 10.22 11.38 -4.00
C VAL A 107 11.12 10.22 -4.45
N ARG A 108 10.71 9.42 -5.45
CA ARG A 108 11.53 8.35 -6.02
C ARG A 108 12.86 8.90 -6.54
N GLN A 109 12.82 9.95 -7.35
CA GLN A 109 13.99 10.56 -7.97
C GLN A 109 14.92 11.23 -6.95
N THR A 110 14.38 11.89 -5.93
CA THR A 110 15.18 12.65 -4.96
C THR A 110 15.69 11.79 -3.81
N GLU A 111 14.88 10.86 -3.31
CA GLU A 111 15.19 10.11 -2.09
C GLU A 111 15.62 8.67 -2.33
N PHE A 112 15.22 8.02 -3.43
CA PHE A 112 15.50 6.59 -3.67
C PHE A 112 16.58 6.36 -4.72
N ASP A 113 16.48 7.02 -5.88
CA ASP A 113 17.41 6.80 -7.00
C ASP A 113 18.87 7.09 -6.63
N LYS A 114 19.09 8.01 -5.68
CA LYS A 114 20.42 8.43 -5.19
C LYS A 114 20.80 7.80 -3.85
N ASN A 115 19.99 6.87 -3.33
CA ASN A 115 20.23 6.26 -2.02
C ASN A 115 21.08 5.00 -2.16
N GLU A 116 22.31 5.04 -1.64
CA GLU A 116 23.25 3.92 -1.68
C GLU A 116 22.70 2.62 -1.06
N MET A 117 21.87 2.72 -0.03
CA MET A 117 21.28 1.55 0.61
C MET A 117 20.20 0.92 -0.28
N VAL A 118 19.40 1.75 -0.96
CA VAL A 118 18.44 1.28 -1.97
C VAL A 118 19.20 0.61 -3.14
N GLU A 119 20.27 1.23 -3.62
CA GLU A 119 21.13 0.66 -4.67
C GLU A 119 21.65 -0.73 -4.30
N ARG A 120 22.24 -0.86 -3.10
CA ARG A 120 22.75 -2.15 -2.61
C ARG A 120 21.65 -3.20 -2.48
N ALA A 121 20.47 -2.81 -1.98
CA ALA A 121 19.35 -3.72 -1.89
C ALA A 121 18.89 -4.18 -3.29
N CYS A 122 18.81 -3.27 -4.26
CA CYS A 122 18.51 -3.59 -5.65
C CYS A 122 19.51 -4.60 -6.25
N LEU A 123 20.81 -4.41 -5.99
CA LEU A 123 21.87 -5.34 -6.42
C LEU A 123 21.71 -6.72 -5.79
N LEU A 124 21.49 -6.78 -4.47
CA LEU A 124 21.31 -8.04 -3.74
C LEU A 124 20.05 -8.80 -4.16
N MET A 125 18.99 -8.09 -4.53
CA MET A 125 17.72 -8.69 -4.97
C MET A 125 17.70 -9.03 -6.45
N GLY A 126 18.65 -8.53 -7.25
CA GLY A 126 18.77 -8.82 -8.68
C GLY A 126 17.64 -8.26 -9.55
N ASN A 127 16.81 -7.34 -9.04
CA ASN A 127 15.74 -6.71 -9.81
C ASN A 127 15.46 -5.28 -9.34
N ARG A 128 16.31 -4.34 -9.79
CA ARG A 128 16.19 -2.91 -9.45
C ARG A 128 14.81 -2.35 -9.75
N GLN A 129 14.29 -2.61 -10.95
CA GLN A 129 13.02 -2.02 -11.39
C GLN A 129 11.86 -2.41 -10.48
N ALA A 130 11.76 -3.70 -10.11
CA ALA A 130 10.71 -4.18 -9.21
C ALA A 130 10.82 -3.59 -7.80
N VAL A 131 12.03 -3.49 -7.26
CA VAL A 131 12.26 -2.87 -5.94
C VAL A 131 11.85 -1.39 -5.98
N MET A 132 12.24 -0.65 -7.01
CA MET A 132 11.87 0.76 -7.15
C MET A 132 10.36 0.95 -7.31
N LEU A 133 9.70 0.11 -8.12
CA LEU A 133 8.25 0.15 -8.27
C LEU A 133 7.53 -0.15 -6.95
N PHE A 134 8.05 -1.10 -6.15
CA PHE A 134 7.52 -1.40 -4.83
C PHE A 134 7.61 -0.20 -3.88
N LEU A 135 8.78 0.43 -3.80
CA LEU A 135 8.99 1.62 -2.98
C LEU A 135 8.07 2.77 -3.43
N GLU A 136 7.97 2.99 -4.73
CA GLU A 136 7.15 4.04 -5.30
C GLU A 136 5.65 3.83 -5.00
N LYS A 137 5.12 2.61 -5.16
CA LYS A 137 3.72 2.31 -4.82
C LYS A 137 3.41 2.53 -3.33
N LEU A 138 4.35 2.19 -2.43
CA LEU A 138 4.17 2.44 -1.00
C LEU A 138 4.10 3.94 -0.69
N ILE A 139 4.99 4.73 -1.30
CA ILE A 139 4.97 6.19 -1.15
C ILE A 139 3.72 6.80 -1.74
N TYR A 140 3.32 6.35 -2.92
CA TYR A 140 2.11 6.81 -3.57
C TYR A 140 0.89 6.64 -2.66
N GLN A 141 0.73 5.47 -2.03
CA GLN A 141 -0.41 5.21 -1.14
C GLN A 141 -0.42 6.16 0.06
N ASP A 142 0.74 6.37 0.69
CA ASP A 142 0.88 7.29 1.83
C ASP A 142 0.59 8.75 1.42
N ILE A 143 1.13 9.20 0.28
CA ILE A 143 0.92 10.55 -0.25
C ILE A 143 -0.55 10.75 -0.62
N PHE A 144 -1.12 9.82 -1.39
CA PHE A 144 -2.52 9.86 -1.81
C PHE A 144 -3.46 10.00 -0.63
N GLU A 145 -3.23 9.22 0.44
CA GLU A 145 -4.05 9.30 1.65
C GLU A 145 -4.00 10.69 2.31
N VAL A 146 -2.83 11.34 2.32
CA VAL A 146 -2.65 12.68 2.91
C VAL A 146 -3.23 13.76 2.02
N LEU A 147 -3.04 13.70 0.71
CA LEU A 147 -3.67 14.63 -0.22
C LEU A 147 -5.19 14.55 -0.15
N SER A 148 -5.72 13.32 -0.11
CA SER A 148 -7.16 13.08 0.06
C SER A 148 -7.70 13.79 1.30
N LYS A 149 -7.01 13.65 2.45
CA LYS A 149 -7.40 14.30 3.70
C LYS A 149 -7.25 15.82 3.66
N ALA A 150 -6.21 16.34 3.00
CA ALA A 150 -6.03 17.77 2.83
C ALA A 150 -7.21 18.37 2.03
N HIS A 151 -7.57 17.75 0.92
CA HIS A 151 -8.71 18.19 0.12
C HIS A 151 -10.05 18.06 0.86
N MET A 152 -10.29 16.93 1.54
CA MET A 152 -11.49 16.77 2.38
C MET A 152 -11.55 17.82 3.50
N ALA A 153 -10.42 18.11 4.16
CA ALA A 153 -10.34 19.14 5.20
C ALA A 153 -10.63 20.53 4.63
N LYS A 154 -10.04 20.87 3.48
CA LYS A 154 -10.28 22.15 2.79
C LYS A 154 -11.75 22.33 2.42
N TRP A 155 -12.34 21.29 1.83
CA TRP A 155 -13.73 21.31 1.41
C TRP A 155 -14.67 21.43 2.59
N TYR A 156 -14.46 20.65 3.65
CA TYR A 156 -15.27 20.71 4.86
C TYR A 156 -15.15 22.06 5.56
N PHE A 157 -13.92 22.58 5.67
CA PHE A 157 -13.64 23.89 6.24
C PHE A 157 -14.36 25.02 5.50
N THR A 158 -14.35 24.99 4.16
CA THR A 158 -14.92 26.06 3.34
C THR A 158 -16.44 25.96 3.23
N ASN A 159 -16.98 24.77 2.97
CA ASN A 159 -18.39 24.58 2.63
C ASN A 159 -19.28 24.29 3.83
N VAL A 160 -18.76 23.60 4.85
CA VAL A 160 -19.56 23.18 6.01
C VAL A 160 -19.37 24.14 7.18
N LEU A 161 -18.13 24.55 7.44
CA LEU A 161 -17.82 25.32 8.64
C LEU A 161 -17.88 26.84 8.46
N GLN A 162 -17.58 27.34 7.26
CA GLN A 162 -17.69 28.76 6.90
C GLN A 162 -16.97 29.70 7.89
N PHE A 163 -15.73 29.39 8.29
CA PHE A 163 -14.90 30.25 9.15
C PHE A 163 -13.93 31.11 8.32
N PRO A 164 -14.30 32.34 7.88
CA PRO A 164 -13.51 33.11 6.90
C PRO A 164 -12.13 33.56 7.41
N ARG A 165 -11.93 33.66 8.73
CA ARG A 165 -10.69 34.14 9.34
C ARG A 165 -9.84 33.06 10.00
N ALA A 166 -10.31 31.81 10.00
CA ALA A 166 -9.59 30.72 10.66
C ALA A 166 -8.54 30.08 9.74
N ARG A 167 -7.49 29.52 10.32
CA ARG A 167 -6.52 28.68 9.59
C ARG A 167 -7.00 27.24 9.54
N CYS A 168 -6.97 26.62 8.36
CA CYS A 168 -7.19 25.19 8.19
C CYS A 168 -5.86 24.44 8.38
N VAL A 169 -5.77 23.65 9.45
CA VAL A 169 -4.59 22.87 9.80
C VAL A 169 -4.91 21.38 9.72
N LEU A 170 -4.02 20.60 9.10
CA LEU A 170 -4.10 19.14 9.09
C LEU A 170 -2.86 18.54 9.76
N LEU A 171 -3.08 17.79 10.83
CA LEU A 171 -2.03 17.09 11.55
C LEU A 171 -1.75 15.74 10.89
N VAL A 172 -0.51 15.54 10.44
CA VAL A 172 -0.06 14.28 9.84
C VAL A 172 1.22 13.77 10.48
N PRO A 173 1.43 12.44 10.51
CA PRO A 173 2.68 11.87 10.96
C PRO A 173 3.87 12.40 10.14
N ASN A 174 5.01 12.58 10.80
CA ASN A 174 6.25 12.96 10.11
C ASN A 174 6.72 11.80 9.21
N ARG A 175 6.72 12.02 7.89
CA ARG A 175 7.09 11.04 6.85
C ARG A 175 8.14 11.61 5.91
N LEU A 176 8.81 10.73 5.15
CA LEU A 176 9.88 11.11 4.22
C LEU A 176 9.41 12.14 3.17
N TRP A 177 8.21 11.95 2.63
CA TRP A 177 7.64 12.79 1.59
C TRP A 177 7.17 14.18 2.08
N TRP A 178 7.33 14.49 3.37
CA TRP A 178 6.78 15.72 3.96
C TRP A 178 7.14 16.97 3.16
N SER A 179 8.43 17.16 2.83
CA SER A 179 8.93 18.38 2.18
C SER A 179 8.22 18.64 0.86
N HIS A 180 7.92 17.56 0.14
CA HIS A 180 7.25 17.59 -1.15
C HIS A 180 5.75 17.86 -1.01
N VAL A 181 5.09 17.20 -0.04
CA VAL A 181 3.64 17.33 0.16
C VAL A 181 3.26 18.66 0.84
N SER A 182 4.09 19.20 1.72
CA SER A 182 3.75 20.43 2.47
C SER A 182 3.60 21.67 1.59
N GLY A 183 4.39 21.76 0.52
CA GLY A 183 4.24 22.83 -0.47
C GLY A 183 2.89 22.74 -1.16
N TYR A 184 2.54 21.55 -1.66
CA TYR A 184 1.28 21.27 -2.33
C TYR A 184 0.05 21.53 -1.44
N THR A 185 0.04 21.05 -0.19
CA THR A 185 -1.14 21.26 0.67
C THR A 185 -1.34 22.73 1.02
N THR A 186 -0.23 23.47 1.15
CA THR A 186 -0.29 24.92 1.39
C THR A 186 -0.91 25.64 0.20
N SER A 187 -0.61 25.23 -1.05
CA SER A 187 -1.28 25.81 -2.24
C SER A 187 -2.76 25.45 -2.34
N VAL A 188 -3.20 24.34 -1.73
CA VAL A 188 -4.63 23.99 -1.57
C VAL A 188 -5.29 24.75 -0.40
N GLY A 189 -4.52 25.52 0.37
CA GLY A 189 -5.01 26.30 1.50
C GLY A 189 -5.15 25.49 2.79
N VAL A 190 -4.35 24.42 2.95
CA VAL A 190 -4.29 23.59 4.16
C VAL A 190 -2.87 23.56 4.68
N HIS A 191 -2.67 24.08 5.89
CA HIS A 191 -1.38 24.03 6.55
C HIS A 191 -1.16 22.66 7.18
N LEU A 192 -0.20 21.91 6.68
CA LEU A 192 0.20 20.69 7.34
C LEU A 192 1.04 21.01 8.58
N ILE A 193 0.77 20.29 9.67
CA ILE A 193 1.64 20.28 10.85
C ILE A 193 2.10 18.84 11.14
N ARG A 194 3.41 18.69 11.34
CA ARG A 194 4.04 17.40 11.69
C ARG A 194 3.74 17.10 13.14
N VAL A 195 3.18 15.92 13.42
CA VAL A 195 3.00 15.43 14.79
C VAL A 195 3.94 14.25 15.08
N GLY A 196 4.75 14.43 16.13
CA GLY A 196 5.74 13.46 16.61
C GLY A 196 7.13 13.58 15.97
N SER A 197 8.14 13.01 16.65
CA SER A 197 9.40 12.62 16.00
C SER A 197 9.12 11.65 14.84
N ALA A 198 10.08 11.44 13.94
CA ALA A 198 9.99 10.53 12.79
C ALA A 198 9.78 9.04 13.15
N ASP A 199 9.11 8.73 14.25
CA ASP A 199 8.92 7.39 14.78
C ASP A 199 7.76 6.67 14.10
N HIS A 200 8.15 5.96 13.03
CA HIS A 200 7.69 4.66 12.57
C HIS A 200 6.66 3.99 13.50
N ARG A 201 5.37 4.34 13.34
CA ARG A 201 4.27 3.54 13.92
C ARG A 201 4.22 2.11 13.40
N SER A 202 4.96 1.82 12.36
CA SER A 202 4.69 0.66 11.53
C SER A 202 5.72 -0.45 11.68
N ILE A 203 6.79 -0.25 12.47
CA ILE A 203 7.71 -1.35 12.79
C ILE A 203 7.71 -1.77 14.25
N TRP A 204 7.67 -0.91 15.27
CA TRP A 204 7.74 -1.42 16.65
C TRP A 204 6.64 -2.43 17.06
N PRO A 205 5.42 -2.38 16.48
CA PRO A 205 4.46 -3.48 16.63
C PRO A 205 4.75 -4.70 15.73
N PHE A 206 5.47 -4.55 14.61
CA PHE A 206 5.87 -5.63 13.69
C PHE A 206 7.20 -6.28 14.09
N ILE A 207 8.28 -5.50 14.31
CA ILE A 207 9.33 -5.69 15.34
C ILE A 207 8.68 -5.69 16.75
N SER A 208 7.53 -6.34 16.90
CA SER A 208 7.03 -6.75 18.20
C SER A 208 8.18 -7.39 18.97
N LEU A 209 8.10 -7.36 20.30
CA LEU A 209 8.95 -8.21 21.12
C LEU A 209 9.02 -9.66 20.61
N ARG A 210 8.01 -10.17 19.88
CA ARG A 210 8.04 -11.48 19.22
C ARG A 210 8.95 -11.55 18.01
N LEU A 211 9.05 -10.53 17.18
CA LEU A 211 9.95 -10.49 16.03
C LEU A 211 11.38 -10.11 16.48
N VAL A 212 11.56 -9.26 17.50
CA VAL A 212 12.86 -9.11 18.18
C VAL A 212 13.29 -10.40 18.85
N ARG A 213 12.42 -11.07 19.62
CA ARG A 213 12.73 -12.38 20.22
C ARG A 213 12.93 -13.45 19.16
N GLY A 214 12.18 -13.41 18.08
CA GLY A 214 12.31 -14.31 16.93
C GLY A 214 13.64 -14.09 16.19
N LEU A 215 14.04 -12.83 16.00
CA LEU A 215 15.35 -12.44 15.50
C LEU A 215 16.45 -12.84 16.46
N ALA A 216 16.34 -12.53 17.76
CA ALA A 216 17.35 -12.89 18.77
C ALA A 216 17.47 -14.42 18.92
N HIS A 217 16.37 -15.15 18.86
CA HIS A 217 16.36 -16.61 18.85
C HIS A 217 16.96 -17.15 17.55
N GLY A 218 16.59 -16.55 16.41
CA GLY A 218 17.16 -16.90 15.11
C GLY A 218 18.65 -16.58 15.00
N MET A 219 19.12 -15.49 15.60
CA MET A 219 20.54 -15.15 15.75
C MET A 219 21.24 -16.18 16.62
N ARG A 220 20.63 -16.57 17.75
CA ARG A 220 21.18 -17.60 18.64
C ARG A 220 21.30 -18.95 17.95
N GLU A 221 20.29 -19.37 17.19
CA GLU A 221 20.29 -20.61 16.43
C GLU A 221 21.21 -20.56 15.20
N GLY A 222 21.25 -19.43 14.49
CA GLY A 222 22.15 -19.19 13.36
C GLY A 222 23.62 -19.19 13.79
N LEU A 223 23.95 -18.48 14.88
CA LEU A 223 25.28 -18.52 15.49
C LEU A 223 25.63 -19.95 15.93
N ARG A 224 24.71 -20.66 16.61
CA ARG A 224 24.91 -22.08 16.97
C ARG A 224 25.16 -22.96 15.75
N ALA A 225 24.45 -22.74 14.65
CA ALA A 225 24.63 -23.50 13.41
C ALA A 225 25.99 -23.20 12.77
N VAL A 226 26.43 -21.94 12.75
CA VAL A 226 27.76 -21.55 12.26
C VAL A 226 28.87 -22.13 13.14
N PHE A 227 28.74 -22.03 14.47
CA PHE A 227 29.69 -22.62 15.44
C PHE A 227 29.68 -24.16 15.44
N LYS A 228 28.57 -24.81 15.07
CA LYS A 228 28.52 -26.26 14.86
C LYS A 228 29.08 -26.67 13.50
N ALA A 229 28.87 -25.88 12.45
CA ALA A 229 29.38 -26.12 11.11
C ALA A 229 30.91 -25.93 11.02
N SER A 230 31.51 -25.11 11.90
CA SER A 230 32.97 -25.02 12.02
C SER A 230 33.63 -26.25 12.66
N GLY A 231 32.84 -27.23 13.17
CA GLY A 231 33.37 -28.44 13.81
C GLY A 231 33.25 -29.73 12.98
N ARG A 232 32.36 -29.78 11.97
CA ARG A 232 32.23 -30.92 11.04
C ARG A 232 31.70 -30.45 9.69
N PRO A 233 32.26 -30.90 8.55
CA PRO A 233 31.68 -30.68 7.23
C PRO A 233 30.36 -31.46 7.12
N GLY A 234 29.29 -30.84 7.62
CA GLY A 234 27.93 -31.38 7.63
C GLY A 234 27.19 -31.00 6.34
N SER A 235 26.72 -32.02 5.65
CA SER A 235 25.90 -31.98 4.45
C SER A 235 24.82 -30.89 4.48
N SER A 236 24.85 -30.00 3.48
CA SER A 236 23.71 -29.14 3.13
C SER A 236 22.45 -30.00 3.06
N PRO A 237 21.29 -29.54 3.57
CA PRO A 237 20.03 -30.23 3.35
C PRO A 237 19.87 -30.39 1.84
N LYS A 238 19.99 -31.64 1.35
CA LYS A 238 19.75 -31.97 -0.05
C LYS A 238 18.37 -31.42 -0.37
N ILE A 239 18.32 -30.38 -1.21
CA ILE A 239 17.10 -30.02 -1.90
C ILE A 239 16.76 -31.28 -2.67
N ILE A 240 15.78 -32.02 -2.16
CA ILE A 240 15.24 -33.18 -2.84
C ILE A 240 14.51 -32.59 -4.03
N GLU A 241 15.24 -32.35 -5.13
CA GLU A 241 14.65 -32.19 -6.44
C GLU A 241 14.02 -33.55 -6.76
N SER A 242 12.79 -33.76 -6.31
CA SER A 242 12.00 -34.91 -6.75
C SER A 242 11.83 -34.76 -8.26
N PRO A 243 12.41 -35.62 -9.11
CA PRO A 243 12.60 -35.35 -10.54
C PRO A 243 11.31 -35.34 -11.39
N THR A 244 10.13 -35.40 -10.78
CA THR A 244 8.84 -35.60 -11.48
C THR A 244 7.68 -34.83 -10.87
N GLN A 245 7.92 -33.83 -10.02
CA GLN A 245 6.82 -33.01 -9.50
C GLN A 245 6.23 -32.15 -10.63
N GLN A 246 5.04 -32.52 -11.09
CA GLN A 246 4.29 -31.75 -12.08
C GLN A 246 4.19 -30.28 -11.66
N THR A 247 4.44 -29.39 -12.63
CA THR A 247 4.35 -27.94 -12.40
C THR A 247 2.96 -27.56 -11.91
N LYS A 248 2.90 -26.91 -10.73
CA LYS A 248 1.65 -26.39 -10.18
C LYS A 248 1.41 -24.93 -10.53
N ILE A 249 0.13 -24.60 -10.69
CA ILE A 249 -0.41 -23.26 -10.92
C ILE A 249 -1.04 -22.78 -9.62
N ALA A 250 -0.82 -21.53 -9.26
CA ALA A 250 -1.44 -20.95 -8.08
C ALA A 250 -2.19 -19.65 -8.39
N THR A 251 -3.29 -19.41 -7.67
CA THR A 251 -4.07 -18.18 -7.75
C THR A 251 -4.50 -17.70 -6.37
N ASP A 252 -4.78 -16.41 -6.25
CA ASP A 252 -5.33 -15.82 -5.03
C ASP A 252 -6.85 -15.98 -4.99
N TYR A 253 -7.38 -16.28 -3.79
CA TYR A 253 -8.79 -16.14 -3.50
C TYR A 253 -9.08 -14.70 -3.07
N LEU A 254 -9.83 -13.98 -3.90
CA LEU A 254 -10.15 -12.56 -3.72
C LEU A 254 -11.62 -12.35 -3.30
N GLY A 255 -12.25 -13.36 -2.71
CA GLY A 255 -13.67 -13.33 -2.31
C GLY A 255 -14.66 -13.47 -3.47
N THR A 256 -14.19 -13.66 -4.70
CA THR A 256 -15.06 -14.02 -5.83
C THR A 256 -15.50 -15.48 -5.74
N PRO A 257 -16.76 -15.80 -6.08
CA PRO A 257 -17.27 -17.18 -6.01
C PRO A 257 -16.36 -18.18 -6.72
N VAL A 258 -16.18 -19.35 -6.12
CA VAL A 258 -15.54 -20.49 -6.77
C VAL A 258 -16.56 -21.21 -7.64
N SER A 259 -16.40 -21.14 -8.96
CA SER A 259 -17.26 -21.85 -9.91
C SER A 259 -16.49 -22.36 -11.12
N PHE A 260 -16.97 -23.46 -11.70
CA PHE A 260 -16.50 -23.97 -13.01
C PHE A 260 -17.61 -23.88 -14.06
N ASP A 261 -18.70 -23.19 -13.73
CA ASP A 261 -19.78 -22.90 -14.66
C ASP A 261 -19.38 -21.73 -15.55
N GLU A 262 -19.33 -21.99 -16.86
CA GLU A 262 -19.12 -20.97 -17.90
C GLU A 262 -20.13 -19.83 -17.83
N LYS A 263 -21.27 -19.97 -17.15
CA LYS A 263 -22.25 -18.90 -17.03
C LYS A 263 -22.01 -17.98 -15.84
N LYS A 264 -21.04 -18.29 -14.98
CA LYS A 264 -20.77 -17.58 -13.73
C LYS A 264 -19.38 -16.96 -13.74
N ARG A 265 -19.27 -15.77 -13.14
CA ARG A 265 -17.96 -15.18 -12.85
C ARG A 265 -17.28 -16.02 -11.77
N SER A 266 -16.02 -16.37 -11.98
CA SER A 266 -15.26 -17.24 -11.08
C SER A 266 -13.82 -16.77 -10.91
N THR A 267 -13.25 -17.08 -9.74
CA THR A 267 -11.81 -17.00 -9.48
C THR A 267 -10.99 -17.83 -10.49
N PHE A 268 -11.56 -18.92 -11.00
CA PHE A 268 -10.93 -19.85 -11.95
C PHE A 268 -11.38 -19.65 -13.39
N LEU A 269 -11.73 -18.43 -13.79
CA LEU A 269 -12.13 -18.12 -15.18
C LEU A 269 -11.14 -18.66 -16.23
N TRP A 270 -9.84 -18.67 -15.90
CA TRP A 270 -8.77 -19.14 -16.76
C TRP A 270 -8.63 -20.66 -16.82
N MET A 271 -9.28 -21.40 -15.89
CA MET A 271 -9.33 -22.87 -15.93
C MET A 271 -10.45 -23.37 -16.82
N ILE A 272 -11.55 -22.62 -16.92
CA ILE A 272 -12.73 -23.03 -17.68
C ILE A 272 -12.32 -23.26 -19.13
N ASN A 273 -12.56 -24.48 -19.65
CA ASN A 273 -12.20 -24.93 -20.99
C ASN A 273 -10.70 -24.88 -21.35
N SER A 274 -9.82 -24.78 -20.36
CA SER A 274 -8.37 -24.75 -20.59
C SER A 274 -7.73 -26.13 -20.80
N GLY A 275 -8.44 -27.21 -20.44
CA GLY A 275 -7.87 -28.56 -20.37
C GLY A 275 -6.83 -28.75 -19.25
N LEU A 276 -6.62 -27.75 -18.38
CA LEU A 276 -5.72 -27.85 -17.25
C LEU A 276 -6.28 -28.81 -16.20
N GLN A 277 -5.45 -29.76 -15.78
CA GLN A 277 -5.78 -30.71 -14.71
C GLN A 277 -5.96 -29.95 -13.39
N GLU A 278 -7.13 -30.11 -12.75
CA GLU A 278 -7.47 -29.33 -11.55
C GLU A 278 -6.56 -29.64 -10.35
N GLU A 279 -6.04 -30.87 -10.26
CA GLU A 279 -5.08 -31.28 -9.22
C GLU A 279 -3.73 -30.54 -9.28
N ARG A 280 -3.43 -29.89 -10.42
CA ARG A 280 -2.24 -29.03 -10.57
C ARG A 280 -2.48 -27.61 -10.07
N VAL A 281 -3.69 -27.28 -9.63
CA VAL A 281 -4.07 -25.94 -9.20
C VAL A 281 -4.09 -25.82 -7.69
N SER A 282 -3.53 -24.71 -7.20
CA SER A 282 -3.54 -24.32 -5.80
C SER A 282 -4.23 -22.97 -5.62
N LEU A 283 -5.05 -22.85 -4.59
CA LEU A 283 -5.76 -21.61 -4.24
C LEU A 283 -5.21 -21.06 -2.93
N PHE A 284 -4.70 -19.83 -2.94
CA PHE A 284 -4.25 -19.15 -1.73
C PHE A 284 -5.40 -18.40 -1.08
N ARG A 285 -5.61 -18.66 0.21
CA ARG A 285 -6.47 -17.82 1.05
C ARG A 285 -5.60 -17.00 1.98
N SER A 286 -5.28 -15.76 1.57
CA SER A 286 -4.45 -14.81 2.31
C SER A 286 -5.24 -13.94 3.28
N ASP A 287 -6.49 -13.62 2.95
CA ASP A 287 -7.35 -12.80 3.80
C ASP A 287 -8.38 -13.68 4.52
N GLN A 288 -8.49 -13.48 5.84
CA GLN A 288 -9.49 -14.13 6.68
C GLN A 288 -10.84 -13.41 6.62
N THR A 289 -10.92 -12.23 6.02
CA THR A 289 -12.19 -11.49 5.86
C THR A 289 -13.12 -12.19 4.87
N PHE A 290 -12.59 -12.90 3.88
CA PHE A 290 -13.38 -13.65 2.91
C PHE A 290 -13.63 -15.07 3.43
N SER A 291 -14.87 -15.32 3.87
CA SER A 291 -15.34 -16.67 4.16
C SER A 291 -15.70 -17.39 2.86
N MET A 292 -15.15 -18.59 2.66
CA MET A 292 -15.67 -19.53 1.66
C MET A 292 -16.88 -20.24 2.25
N SER A 293 -17.89 -20.52 1.42
CA SER A 293 -18.99 -21.39 1.83
C SER A 293 -18.53 -22.86 1.90
N ASP A 294 -19.25 -23.68 2.67
CA ASP A 294 -18.99 -25.13 2.71
C ASP A 294 -19.15 -25.77 1.32
N GLU A 295 -20.05 -25.24 0.50
CA GLU A 295 -20.23 -25.65 -0.90
C GLU A 295 -18.97 -25.39 -1.74
N GLU A 296 -18.34 -24.22 -1.59
CA GLU A 296 -17.09 -23.90 -2.29
C GLU A 296 -15.94 -24.80 -1.82
N LEU A 297 -15.84 -25.07 -0.51
CA LEU A 297 -14.83 -25.97 0.05
C LEU A 297 -15.02 -27.41 -0.46
N MET A 298 -16.25 -27.90 -0.52
CA MET A 298 -16.58 -29.20 -1.08
C MET A 298 -16.29 -29.25 -2.58
N LEU A 299 -16.60 -28.20 -3.32
CA LEU A 299 -16.29 -28.09 -4.75
C LEU A 299 -14.77 -28.17 -5.01
N LEU A 300 -13.96 -27.41 -4.27
CA LEU A 300 -12.50 -27.45 -4.35
C LEU A 300 -11.96 -28.86 -4.05
N LYS A 301 -12.47 -29.49 -2.99
CA LYS A 301 -12.08 -30.86 -2.59
C LYS A 301 -12.44 -31.88 -3.68
N ASN A 302 -13.65 -31.81 -4.24
CA ASN A 302 -14.11 -32.70 -5.31
C ASN A 302 -13.28 -32.54 -6.58
N LYS A 303 -12.87 -31.31 -6.90
CA LYS A 303 -11.95 -30.99 -8.01
C LYS A 303 -10.47 -31.22 -7.69
N ARG A 304 -10.15 -31.73 -6.49
CA ARG A 304 -8.78 -31.94 -6.00
C ARG A 304 -7.88 -30.69 -6.07
N ILE A 305 -8.47 -29.51 -6.03
CA ILE A 305 -7.73 -28.24 -6.00
C ILE A 305 -7.17 -28.05 -4.60
N GLN A 306 -5.86 -27.80 -4.51
CA GLN A 306 -5.18 -27.65 -3.24
C GLN A 306 -5.48 -26.28 -2.62
N LEU A 307 -6.27 -26.25 -1.54
CA LEU A 307 -6.44 -25.02 -0.75
C LEU A 307 -5.26 -24.80 0.19
N ILE A 308 -4.56 -23.69 0.03
CA ILE A 308 -3.44 -23.27 0.89
C ILE A 308 -3.92 -22.12 1.77
N ASN A 309 -4.20 -22.45 3.03
CA ASN A 309 -4.64 -21.48 4.04
C ASN A 309 -3.44 -20.75 4.66
N LEU A 310 -3.30 -19.46 4.36
CA LEU A 310 -2.28 -18.61 4.96
C LEU A 310 -2.84 -17.99 6.24
N SER A 311 -2.89 -18.77 7.32
CA SER A 311 -3.31 -18.22 8.62
C SER A 311 -2.30 -17.19 9.13
N LYS A 312 -2.76 -16.20 9.92
CA LYS A 312 -1.85 -15.22 10.55
C LYS A 312 -0.70 -15.88 11.33
N GLU A 313 -0.95 -17.03 11.94
CA GLU A 313 0.07 -17.80 12.67
C GLU A 313 1.06 -18.52 11.75
N ALA A 314 0.58 -19.05 10.62
CA ALA A 314 1.43 -19.63 9.59
C ALA A 314 2.37 -18.57 9.01
N ASN A 315 1.89 -17.34 8.84
CA ASN A 315 2.69 -16.20 8.41
C ASN A 315 3.79 -15.83 9.42
N VAL A 316 3.55 -15.92 10.74
CA VAL A 316 4.59 -15.61 11.74
C VAL A 316 5.67 -16.69 11.79
N LYS A 317 5.30 -17.98 11.83
CA LYS A 317 6.30 -19.08 11.87
C LYS A 317 7.14 -19.14 10.60
N SER A 318 6.53 -18.90 9.45
CA SER A 318 7.23 -18.82 8.18
C SER A 318 8.09 -17.55 8.10
N ALA A 319 7.62 -16.39 8.58
CA ALA A 319 8.42 -15.17 8.65
C ALA A 319 9.69 -15.33 9.51
N ILE A 320 9.61 -16.07 10.63
CA ILE A 320 10.81 -16.37 11.44
C ILE A 320 11.80 -17.25 10.66
N ARG A 321 11.33 -18.27 9.93
CA ARG A 321 12.20 -19.08 9.07
C ARG A 321 12.77 -18.30 7.88
N VAL A 322 12.00 -17.36 7.34
CA VAL A 322 12.42 -16.43 6.29
C VAL A 322 13.56 -15.53 6.79
N LEU A 323 13.45 -15.03 8.01
CA LEU A 323 14.51 -14.24 8.65
C LEU A 323 15.77 -15.06 8.92
N LEU A 324 15.70 -16.39 8.89
CA LEU A 324 16.86 -17.29 8.97
C LEU A 324 17.55 -17.54 7.62
N ASP A 325 16.98 -17.07 6.51
CA ASP A 325 17.61 -17.19 5.19
C ASP A 325 18.89 -16.35 5.13
N ARG A 326 19.99 -16.96 4.68
CA ARG A 326 21.30 -16.30 4.60
C ARG A 326 21.26 -15.03 3.74
N GLY A 327 20.48 -15.02 2.65
CA GLY A 327 20.34 -13.85 1.79
C GLY A 327 19.63 -12.69 2.49
N VAL A 328 18.56 -12.99 3.25
CA VAL A 328 17.86 -12.00 4.07
C VAL A 328 18.77 -11.46 5.18
N TRP A 329 19.60 -12.31 5.81
CA TRP A 329 20.58 -11.87 6.81
C TRP A 329 21.65 -10.95 6.24
N VAL A 330 22.26 -11.30 5.11
CA VAL A 330 23.26 -10.45 4.45
C VAL A 330 22.66 -9.09 4.11
N LEU A 331 21.45 -9.11 3.55
CA LEU A 331 20.73 -7.88 3.26
C LEU A 331 20.43 -7.09 4.53
N LEU A 332 19.92 -7.71 5.59
CA LEU A 332 19.63 -7.05 6.86
C LEU A 332 20.89 -6.37 7.43
N MET A 333 22.03 -7.05 7.43
CA MET A 333 23.29 -6.49 7.92
C MET A 333 23.79 -5.34 7.04
N GLU A 334 23.67 -5.44 5.72
CA GLU A 334 24.01 -4.34 4.81
C GLU A 334 23.09 -3.12 4.99
N LEU A 335 21.79 -3.35 5.22
CA LEU A 335 20.86 -2.27 5.47
C LEU A 335 21.14 -1.60 6.84
N ILE A 336 21.41 -2.39 7.89
CA ILE A 336 21.82 -1.87 9.21
C ILE A 336 23.09 -1.03 9.07
N ARG A 337 24.09 -1.53 8.33
CA ARG A 337 25.32 -0.79 8.03
C ARG A 337 25.00 0.53 7.30
N GLY A 338 24.09 0.52 6.34
CA GLY A 338 23.63 1.71 5.62
C GLY A 338 22.98 2.75 6.53
N VAL A 339 22.23 2.33 7.55
CA VAL A 339 21.61 3.22 8.54
C VAL A 339 22.68 3.94 9.38
N PHE A 340 23.71 3.23 9.85
CA PHE A 340 24.74 3.80 10.74
C PHE A 340 25.85 4.57 10.00
N THR A 341 26.11 4.24 8.73
CA THR A 341 27.12 4.94 7.92
C THR A 341 26.61 6.24 7.29
N GLY A 342 25.29 6.46 7.26
CA GLY A 342 24.70 7.71 6.80
C GLY A 342 24.73 8.79 7.89
N GLY A 343 25.25 9.99 7.58
CA GLY A 343 25.18 11.14 8.48
C GLY A 343 23.74 11.47 8.91
N TYR A 344 23.56 12.27 9.98
CA TYR A 344 22.27 12.50 10.65
C TYR A 344 21.09 12.89 9.72
N LYS A 345 21.33 13.70 8.68
CA LYS A 345 20.29 14.06 7.70
C LYS A 345 19.82 12.84 6.89
N LYS A 346 20.74 11.95 6.51
CA LYS A 346 20.45 10.71 5.78
C LYS A 346 19.89 9.62 6.67
N PHE A 347 20.12 9.68 7.99
CA PHE A 347 19.62 8.68 8.94
C PHE A 347 18.12 8.45 8.82
N ARG A 348 17.30 9.52 8.74
CA ARG A 348 15.83 9.39 8.62
C ARG A 348 15.41 8.71 7.32
N THR A 349 15.95 9.16 6.18
CA THR A 349 15.70 8.54 4.87
C THR A 349 16.13 7.08 4.89
N ASN A 350 17.28 6.77 5.50
CA ASN A 350 17.81 5.41 5.58
C ASN A 350 16.94 4.51 6.47
N VAL A 351 16.49 4.95 7.65
CA VAL A 351 15.60 4.12 8.49
C VAL A 351 14.28 3.84 7.78
N PHE A 352 13.76 4.83 7.05
CA PHE A 352 12.53 4.67 6.29
C PHE A 352 12.68 3.76 5.06
N CYS A 353 13.75 3.92 4.28
CA CYS A 353 14.06 2.99 3.19
C CYS A 353 14.33 1.57 3.73
N PHE A 354 14.99 1.46 4.89
CA PHE A 354 15.27 0.20 5.56
C PHE A 354 13.98 -0.53 5.89
N GLU A 355 13.00 0.17 6.47
CA GLU A 355 11.69 -0.38 6.75
C GLU A 355 11.05 -1.01 5.51
N MET A 356 11.02 -0.27 4.40
CA MET A 356 10.37 -0.75 3.18
C MET A 356 11.12 -1.93 2.56
N LEU A 357 12.44 -1.84 2.47
CA LEU A 357 13.27 -2.90 1.91
C LEU A 357 13.20 -4.17 2.77
N LEU A 358 13.14 -4.04 4.10
CA LEU A 358 12.93 -5.17 5.00
C LEU A 358 11.58 -5.83 4.73
N ARG A 359 10.51 -5.05 4.56
CA ARG A 359 9.19 -5.58 4.20
C ARG A 359 9.22 -6.31 2.85
N TYR A 360 9.80 -5.71 1.82
CA TYR A 360 9.97 -6.36 0.51
C TYR A 360 10.65 -7.72 0.67
N SER A 361 11.74 -7.76 1.41
CA SER A 361 12.57 -8.96 1.62
C SER A 361 11.82 -10.07 2.34
N ILE A 362 11.09 -9.72 3.40
CA ILE A 362 10.28 -10.67 4.16
C ILE A 362 9.21 -11.28 3.24
N TYR A 363 8.49 -10.45 2.49
CA TYR A 363 7.45 -10.92 1.57
C TYR A 363 8.02 -11.76 0.42
N PHE A 364 9.11 -11.31 -0.20
CA PHE A 364 9.78 -12.03 -1.29
C PHE A 364 10.20 -13.43 -0.84
N THR A 365 10.94 -13.52 0.27
CA THR A 365 11.45 -14.81 0.77
C THR A 365 10.33 -15.71 1.27
N PHE A 366 9.28 -15.14 1.89
CA PHE A 366 8.08 -15.89 2.26
C PHE A 366 7.47 -16.58 1.04
N TRP A 367 7.18 -15.82 0.00
CA TRP A 367 6.56 -16.35 -1.22
C TRP A 367 7.50 -17.30 -1.96
N ARG A 368 8.81 -17.02 -2.01
CA ARG A 368 9.79 -17.90 -2.66
C ARG A 368 9.82 -19.27 -2.00
N ASN A 369 9.91 -19.30 -0.68
CA ASN A 369 9.94 -20.55 0.08
C ASN A 369 8.60 -21.30 -0.01
N LEU A 370 7.48 -20.57 -0.01
CA LEU A 370 6.16 -21.15 -0.20
C LEU A 370 6.04 -21.80 -1.59
N PHE A 371 6.35 -21.07 -2.67
CA PHE A 371 6.29 -21.59 -4.02
C PHE A 371 7.21 -22.79 -4.22
N GLN A 372 8.43 -22.75 -3.68
CA GLN A 372 9.36 -23.87 -3.71
C GLN A 372 8.78 -25.09 -3.00
N ARG A 373 8.22 -24.92 -1.79
CA ARG A 373 7.63 -26.00 -1.00
C ARG A 373 6.46 -26.69 -1.71
N TYR A 374 5.65 -25.93 -2.44
CA TYR A 374 4.45 -26.46 -3.12
C TYR A 374 4.69 -26.77 -4.61
N GLY A 375 5.91 -26.61 -5.13
CA GLY A 375 6.21 -26.87 -6.55
C GLY A 375 5.49 -25.91 -7.51
N ILE A 376 5.21 -24.68 -7.06
CA ILE A 376 4.48 -23.67 -7.83
C ILE A 376 5.44 -22.99 -8.78
N ARG A 377 5.17 -23.09 -10.08
CA ARG A 377 5.95 -22.42 -11.14
C ARG A 377 5.12 -21.46 -11.99
N MET A 378 3.80 -21.42 -11.79
CA MET A 378 2.93 -20.45 -12.45
C MET A 378 2.07 -19.76 -11.40
N LEU A 379 2.10 -18.44 -11.39
CA LEU A 379 1.22 -17.61 -10.56
C LEU A 379 0.26 -16.86 -11.47
N MET A 380 -1.05 -17.04 -11.27
CA MET A 380 -2.10 -16.25 -11.93
C MET A 380 -2.81 -15.40 -10.87
N THR A 381 -2.85 -14.08 -11.02
CA THR A 381 -3.53 -13.22 -10.04
C THR A 381 -4.04 -11.92 -10.65
N SER A 382 -5.20 -11.44 -10.21
CA SER A 382 -5.71 -10.09 -10.53
C SER A 382 -5.45 -9.08 -9.41
N SER A 383 -4.74 -9.46 -8.35
CA SER A 383 -4.40 -8.57 -7.24
C SER A 383 -3.12 -7.79 -7.54
N TYR A 384 -3.26 -6.60 -8.14
CA TYR A 384 -2.13 -5.70 -8.45
C TYR A 384 -2.22 -4.32 -7.77
N PHE A 385 -3.30 -4.04 -7.02
CA PHE A 385 -3.42 -2.77 -6.29
C PHE A 385 -2.48 -2.68 -5.09
N ASP A 386 -2.25 -3.80 -4.42
CA ASP A 386 -1.43 -3.87 -3.23
C ASP A 386 0.05 -3.99 -3.60
N PRO A 387 0.97 -3.15 -3.06
CA PRO A 387 2.39 -3.19 -3.42
C PRO A 387 3.03 -4.56 -3.20
N PHE A 388 2.52 -5.37 -2.26
CA PHE A 388 3.09 -6.68 -1.94
C PHE A 388 2.86 -7.75 -3.01
N HIS A 389 2.11 -7.47 -4.08
CA HIS A 389 2.13 -8.34 -5.27
C HIS A 389 3.53 -8.38 -5.88
N ILE A 390 4.27 -7.28 -5.94
CA ILE A 390 5.57 -7.19 -6.61
C ILE A 390 6.59 -8.21 -6.08
N PRO A 391 6.90 -8.27 -4.76
CA PRO A 391 7.81 -9.29 -4.23
C PRO A 391 7.30 -10.73 -4.46
N LYS A 392 5.97 -10.93 -4.54
CA LYS A 392 5.38 -12.24 -4.88
C LYS A 392 5.65 -12.63 -6.33
N HIS A 393 5.49 -11.71 -7.29
CA HIS A 393 5.82 -11.95 -8.69
C HIS A 393 7.33 -12.20 -8.89
N CYS A 394 8.18 -11.45 -8.20
CA CYS A 394 9.62 -11.69 -8.20
C CYS A 394 9.97 -13.06 -7.61
N ALA A 395 9.27 -13.49 -6.56
CA ALA A 395 9.51 -14.77 -5.91
C ALA A 395 9.22 -15.97 -6.83
N VAL A 396 8.11 -15.98 -7.57
CA VAL A 396 7.83 -17.08 -8.51
C VAL A 396 8.86 -17.13 -9.64
N LYS A 397 9.29 -15.95 -10.13
CA LYS A 397 10.36 -15.85 -11.14
C LYS A 397 11.71 -16.36 -10.63
N SER A 398 12.07 -16.05 -9.39
CA SER A 398 13.30 -16.58 -8.76
C SER A 398 13.28 -18.11 -8.63
N ASN A 399 12.07 -18.69 -8.57
CA ASN A 399 11.85 -20.13 -8.66
C ASN A 399 11.65 -20.59 -10.11
N LYS A 400 12.31 -19.96 -11.11
CA LYS A 400 12.21 -20.35 -12.53
C LYS A 400 10.77 -20.50 -13.04
N GLY A 401 9.83 -19.81 -12.41
CA GLY A 401 8.43 -19.80 -12.77
C GLY A 401 8.05 -18.54 -13.54
N ILE A 402 6.79 -18.46 -13.93
CA ILE A 402 6.21 -17.31 -14.62
C ILE A 402 5.04 -16.74 -13.82
N SER A 403 4.83 -15.45 -13.99
CA SER A 403 3.76 -14.73 -13.35
C SER A 403 2.84 -14.05 -14.36
N LEU A 404 1.55 -14.27 -14.18
CA LEU A 404 0.47 -13.90 -15.06
C LEU A 404 -0.49 -13.00 -14.27
N SER A 405 -0.95 -11.93 -14.90
CA SER A 405 -2.00 -11.09 -14.34
C SER A 405 -2.98 -10.66 -15.43
N TYR A 406 -4.18 -10.26 -15.04
CA TYR A 406 -5.22 -9.85 -15.97
C TYR A 406 -6.01 -8.67 -15.45
N GLN A 407 -6.53 -7.87 -16.38
CA GLN A 407 -7.40 -6.76 -16.09
C GLN A 407 -8.76 -7.26 -15.61
N TRP A 408 -9.13 -6.92 -14.37
CA TRP A 408 -10.39 -7.38 -13.76
C TRP A 408 -11.53 -6.35 -13.88
N SER A 409 -11.20 -5.08 -14.16
CA SER A 409 -12.13 -3.97 -14.30
C SER A 409 -11.58 -2.87 -15.21
N ASN A 410 -12.49 -2.04 -15.75
CA ASN A 410 -12.09 -0.83 -16.46
C ASN A 410 -11.65 0.21 -15.42
N LEU A 411 -10.36 0.57 -15.46
CA LEU A 411 -9.75 1.57 -14.62
C LEU A 411 -9.23 2.68 -15.53
N GLU A 412 -10.08 3.66 -15.83
CA GLU A 412 -9.75 4.80 -16.72
C GLU A 412 -8.87 5.85 -16.03
N ILE A 413 -8.05 5.44 -15.05
CA ILE A 413 -7.26 6.37 -14.24
C ILE A 413 -5.80 5.93 -14.28
N ASN A 414 -4.95 6.86 -14.72
CA ASN A 414 -3.50 6.73 -14.69
C ASN A 414 -3.02 6.90 -13.23
N VAL A 415 -2.88 5.79 -12.50
CA VAL A 415 -2.47 5.78 -11.09
C VAL A 415 -1.39 4.77 -10.79
N LYS A 416 -0.41 5.15 -9.98
CA LYS A 416 0.65 4.23 -9.55
C LYS A 416 0.12 2.98 -8.85
N THR A 417 -1.04 3.05 -8.19
CA THR A 417 -1.69 1.87 -7.59
C THR A 417 -2.04 0.79 -8.61
N ILE A 418 -2.26 1.10 -9.90
CA ILE A 418 -2.54 0.08 -10.91
C ILE A 418 -1.28 -0.46 -11.58
N SER A 419 -0.09 0.07 -11.30
CA SER A 419 1.16 -0.43 -11.91
C SER A 419 1.40 -1.89 -11.57
N ILE A 420 1.79 -2.66 -12.58
CA ILE A 420 1.83 -4.12 -12.53
C ILE A 420 3.27 -4.60 -12.63
N CYS A 421 3.63 -5.67 -11.93
CA CYS A 421 4.89 -6.37 -12.13
C CYS A 421 4.60 -7.83 -12.46
N CYS A 422 4.64 -8.23 -13.72
CA CYS A 422 4.41 -9.61 -14.14
C CYS A 422 5.14 -9.98 -15.44
N ASP A 423 5.24 -11.27 -15.75
CA ASP A 423 5.84 -11.73 -17.00
C ASP A 423 4.84 -11.63 -18.16
N MET A 424 3.54 -11.77 -17.91
CA MET A 424 2.48 -11.56 -18.91
C MET A 424 1.25 -10.91 -18.29
N TYR A 425 0.69 -9.93 -19.00
CA TYR A 425 -0.54 -9.25 -18.63
C TYR A 425 -1.61 -9.37 -19.71
N PHE A 426 -2.81 -9.80 -19.33
CA PHE A 426 -3.99 -9.82 -20.20
C PHE A 426 -4.82 -8.56 -19.97
N GLY A 427 -4.82 -7.64 -20.94
CA GLY A 427 -5.52 -6.35 -20.86
C GLY A 427 -6.69 -6.28 -21.84
N PHE A 428 -7.64 -5.36 -21.63
CA PHE A 428 -8.81 -5.27 -22.51
C PHE A 428 -8.46 -4.82 -23.93
N SER A 429 -7.51 -3.90 -24.09
CA SER A 429 -7.10 -3.40 -25.40
C SER A 429 -5.69 -2.81 -25.35
N GLU A 430 -5.08 -2.60 -26.53
CA GLU A 430 -3.78 -1.92 -26.66
C GLU A 430 -3.78 -0.50 -26.06
N MET A 431 -4.95 0.14 -25.91
CA MET A 431 -5.06 1.45 -25.25
C MET A 431 -4.53 1.39 -23.80
N TYR A 432 -4.79 0.31 -23.07
CA TYR A 432 -4.34 0.16 -21.69
C TYR A 432 -2.85 -0.09 -21.57
N LYS A 433 -2.24 -0.68 -22.60
CA LYS A 433 -0.80 -0.95 -22.62
C LYS A 433 -0.01 0.34 -22.40
N ARG A 434 -0.38 1.41 -23.13
CA ARG A 434 0.25 2.72 -22.99
C ARG A 434 0.08 3.26 -21.57
N THR A 435 -1.14 3.29 -21.04
CA THR A 435 -1.43 3.76 -19.67
C THR A 435 -0.64 2.99 -18.63
N LEU A 436 -0.51 1.66 -18.77
CA LEU A 436 0.25 0.83 -17.84
C LEU A 436 1.75 1.10 -17.90
N TYR A 437 2.32 1.31 -19.10
CA TYR A 437 3.73 1.70 -19.24
C TYR A 437 4.01 3.10 -18.70
N GLU A 438 3.13 4.08 -18.96
CA GLU A 438 3.24 5.43 -18.39
C GLU A 438 3.16 5.40 -16.86
N ASN A 439 2.46 4.43 -16.28
CA ASN A 439 2.41 4.17 -14.85
C ASN A 439 3.68 3.49 -14.28
N GLY A 440 4.65 3.12 -15.13
CA GLY A 440 5.84 2.38 -14.72
C GLY A 440 5.59 0.88 -14.48
N SER A 441 4.57 0.29 -15.09
CA SER A 441 4.37 -1.16 -15.03
C SER A 441 5.52 -1.92 -15.69
N LEU A 442 5.91 -3.03 -15.07
CA LEU A 442 6.95 -3.94 -15.49
C LEU A 442 6.30 -5.23 -16.00
N MET A 443 5.87 -5.19 -17.25
CA MET A 443 5.23 -6.32 -17.93
C MET A 443 6.19 -6.90 -18.97
N GLY A 444 6.45 -8.21 -18.91
CA GLY A 444 7.25 -8.90 -19.94
C GLY A 444 6.53 -8.95 -21.30
N ALA A 445 5.26 -9.33 -21.28
CA ALA A 445 4.36 -9.34 -22.43
C ALA A 445 3.00 -8.73 -22.07
N PHE A 446 2.37 -8.08 -23.05
CA PHE A 446 1.00 -7.58 -22.96
C PHE A 446 0.17 -8.27 -24.06
N LEU A 447 -0.93 -8.91 -23.69
CA LEU A 447 -1.87 -9.51 -24.62
C LEU A 447 -3.22 -8.78 -24.54
N PRO A 448 -3.68 -8.12 -25.60
CA PRO A 448 -5.03 -7.58 -25.66
C PRO A 448 -6.01 -8.75 -25.82
N THR A 449 -6.94 -8.87 -24.88
CA THR A 449 -7.91 -9.95 -24.86
C THR A 449 -9.36 -9.48 -24.93
N GLY A 450 -9.68 -8.24 -24.57
CA GLY A 450 -11.04 -7.84 -24.23
C GLY A 450 -11.42 -8.27 -22.80
N TYR A 451 -12.71 -8.24 -22.46
CA TYR A 451 -13.16 -8.53 -21.10
C TYR A 451 -13.32 -10.05 -20.88
N ILE A 452 -12.40 -10.68 -20.12
CA ILE A 452 -12.29 -12.16 -19.96
C ILE A 452 -13.56 -12.86 -19.47
N THR A 453 -14.56 -12.13 -18.98
CA THR A 453 -15.83 -12.69 -18.48
C THR A 453 -17.07 -12.08 -19.14
N ASP A 454 -16.94 -11.60 -20.38
CA ASP A 454 -18.01 -10.97 -21.15
C ASP A 454 -19.20 -11.89 -21.42
N TYR A 455 -18.98 -13.19 -21.53
CA TYR A 455 -20.00 -14.23 -21.62
C TYR A 455 -20.96 -14.23 -20.42
N GLY A 456 -20.51 -13.70 -19.27
CA GLY A 456 -21.32 -13.55 -18.06
C GLY A 456 -22.21 -12.30 -18.06
N ILE A 457 -22.01 -11.38 -19.01
CA ILE A 457 -22.76 -10.12 -19.09
C ILE A 457 -23.98 -10.32 -20.00
N LYS A 458 -25.16 -10.32 -19.38
CA LYS A 458 -26.45 -10.62 -20.05
C LYS A 458 -26.69 -9.76 -21.30
N SER A 459 -26.34 -8.48 -21.27
CA SER A 459 -26.59 -7.53 -22.37
C SER A 459 -25.70 -7.74 -23.60
N VAL A 460 -24.51 -8.33 -23.46
CA VAL A 460 -23.57 -8.56 -24.58
C VAL A 460 -23.49 -10.04 -24.98
N LYS A 461 -24.11 -10.93 -24.21
CA LYS A 461 -24.02 -12.38 -24.37
C LYS A 461 -24.35 -12.87 -25.79
N GLU A 462 -25.41 -12.35 -26.41
CA GLU A 462 -25.78 -12.77 -27.77
C GLU A 462 -24.76 -12.30 -28.82
N ASN A 463 -24.28 -11.06 -28.68
CA ASN A 463 -23.27 -10.50 -29.59
C ASN A 463 -21.93 -11.23 -29.44
N ALA A 464 -21.52 -11.52 -28.20
CA ALA A 464 -20.36 -12.33 -27.87
C ALA A 464 -20.46 -13.75 -28.47
N ALA A 465 -21.62 -14.41 -28.34
CA ALA A 465 -21.83 -15.74 -28.92
C ALA A 465 -21.76 -15.74 -30.46
N LYS A 466 -22.35 -14.72 -31.11
CA LYS A 466 -22.26 -14.54 -32.57
C LYS A 466 -20.82 -14.36 -33.02
N LEU A 467 -20.07 -13.48 -32.35
CA LEU A 467 -18.65 -13.25 -32.66
C LEU A 467 -17.80 -14.50 -32.43
N ARG A 468 -18.06 -15.26 -31.35
CA ARG A 468 -17.42 -16.56 -31.09
C ARG A 468 -17.59 -17.51 -32.26
N SER A 469 -18.83 -17.68 -32.71
CA SER A 469 -19.16 -18.58 -33.82
C SER A 469 -18.42 -18.16 -35.10
N THR A 470 -18.38 -16.86 -35.40
CA THR A 470 -17.64 -16.32 -36.54
C THR A 470 -16.14 -16.60 -36.45
N LEU A 471 -15.52 -16.33 -35.31
CA LEU A 471 -14.09 -16.57 -35.12
C LEU A 471 -13.74 -18.05 -35.20
N THR A 472 -14.51 -18.93 -34.56
CA THR A 472 -14.29 -20.39 -34.65
C THR A 472 -14.45 -20.89 -36.09
N LYS A 473 -15.47 -20.40 -36.82
CA LYS A 473 -15.65 -20.73 -38.25
C LYS A 473 -14.46 -20.26 -39.11
N ASN A 474 -13.82 -19.16 -38.72
CA ASN A 474 -12.62 -18.63 -39.38
C ASN A 474 -11.31 -19.24 -38.86
N GLY A 475 -11.35 -20.35 -38.13
CA GLY A 475 -10.16 -21.09 -37.72
C GLY A 475 -9.56 -20.68 -36.37
N ALA A 476 -10.26 -19.86 -35.57
CA ALA A 476 -9.83 -19.59 -34.20
C ALA A 476 -9.98 -20.85 -33.34
N ASN A 477 -8.85 -21.44 -32.95
CA ASN A 477 -8.80 -22.66 -32.13
C ASN A 477 -9.07 -22.41 -30.64
N PHE A 478 -8.86 -21.17 -30.16
CA PHE A 478 -9.06 -20.79 -28.76
C PHE A 478 -9.46 -19.32 -28.67
N ILE A 479 -10.55 -19.02 -27.96
CA ILE A 479 -11.12 -17.68 -27.83
C ILE A 479 -11.29 -17.35 -26.34
N LEU A 480 -10.50 -16.39 -25.86
CA LEU A 480 -10.39 -16.02 -24.44
C LEU A 480 -11.49 -15.03 -24.02
N CYS A 481 -11.75 -13.99 -24.82
CA CYS A 481 -12.86 -13.03 -24.70
C CYS A 481 -13.03 -12.20 -25.98
N PHE A 482 -14.05 -11.33 -26.01
CA PHE A 482 -14.44 -10.44 -27.10
C PHE A 482 -14.24 -8.96 -26.77
#